data_AF-A0A852VWB6-F1
#
_entry.id   AF-A0A852VWB6-F1
#
_cell.length_a   1.000
_cell.length_b   1.000
_cell.length_c   1.000
_cell.angle_alpha   90.00
_cell.angle_beta   90.00
_cell.angle_gamma   90.00
#
_symmetry.space_group_name_H-M   'P 1'
#
loop_
_entity.id
_entity.type
_entity.pdbx_description
1 polymer ?
#
loop_
_entity_poly.entity_id
_entity_poly.type
_entity_poly.pdbx_seq_one_letter_code
_entity_poly.pdbx_strand_id
1 'polypeptide(L)'
;MNAIEPSLTLVIVGGVLVAAGAYLLLERALTRVLLGLVLASNGVTTLYLVASGPAKGAPFVGARPPEEMSDPLPQAMVLTAIVIALASVAFVLSLAYRQWRITGSDDVPDDAEDELIKRLAERDQTSSTYDPDTQSTTEADEEDATA
;
A
#
# COMPACT_ATOMS: atom_id res chain seq x y z
N MET A 1 32.18 26.60 4.58
CA MET A 1 30.74 26.38 4.85
C MET A 1 30.16 25.61 3.69
N ASN A 2 30.27 24.28 3.69
CA ASN A 2 29.49 23.47 2.76
C ASN A 2 28.08 23.40 3.34
N ALA A 3 27.14 24.09 2.71
CA ALA A 3 25.74 23.83 2.95
C ALA A 3 25.53 22.32 2.77
N ILE A 4 25.01 21.66 3.80
CA ILE A 4 24.62 20.25 3.70
C ILE A 4 23.37 20.27 2.83
N GLU A 5 23.58 20.23 1.51
CA GLU A 5 22.51 20.04 0.56
C GLU A 5 21.84 18.70 0.86
N PRO A 6 20.50 18.59 0.69
CA PRO A 6 19.80 17.31 0.85
C PRO A 6 20.60 16.24 0.10
N SER A 7 20.97 15.16 0.79
CA SER A 7 21.93 14.21 0.22
C SER A 7 21.33 13.61 -1.05
N LEU A 8 21.82 14.05 -2.21
CA LEU A 8 21.33 13.66 -3.52
C LEU A 8 21.29 12.13 -3.66
N THR A 9 22.26 11.46 -3.04
CA THR A 9 22.32 10.00 -2.93
C THR A 9 21.06 9.41 -2.30
N LEU A 10 20.59 9.92 -1.15
CA LEU A 10 19.37 9.40 -0.51
C LEU A 10 18.11 9.69 -1.33
N VAL A 11 18.07 10.83 -2.04
CA VAL A 11 16.96 11.15 -2.96
C VAL A 11 16.90 10.14 -4.10
N ILE A 12 18.04 9.87 -4.74
CA ILE A 12 18.13 8.88 -5.82
C ILE A 12 17.78 7.49 -5.31
N VAL A 13 18.33 7.08 -4.17
CA VAL A 13 18.03 5.78 -3.55
C VAL A 13 16.55 5.66 -3.24
N GLY A 14 15.96 6.65 -2.57
CA GLY A 14 14.52 6.68 -2.26
C GLY A 14 13.65 6.59 -3.53
N GLY A 15 13.99 7.35 -4.57
CA GLY A 15 13.32 7.31 -5.86
C GLY A 15 13.42 5.94 -6.55
N VAL A 16 14.60 5.30 -6.52
CA VAL A 16 14.80 3.95 -7.07
C VAL A 16 14.01 2.92 -6.28
N LEU A 17 13.96 3.01 -4.95
CA LEU A 17 13.14 2.11 -4.12
C LEU A 17 11.65 2.25 -4.45
N VAL A 18 11.16 3.47 -4.61
CA VAL A 18 9.75 3.71 -5.00
C VAL A 18 9.48 3.19 -6.41
N ALA A 19 10.37 3.44 -7.37
CA ALA A 19 10.21 2.95 -8.75
C ALA A 19 10.25 1.41 -8.83
N ALA A 20 11.19 0.76 -8.13
CA ALA A 20 11.27 -0.69 -8.05
C ALA A 20 10.04 -1.28 -7.33
N GLY A 21 9.58 -0.62 -6.27
CA GLY A 21 8.36 -0.99 -5.57
C GLY A 21 7.13 -0.92 -6.48
N ALA A 22 6.96 0.19 -7.20
CA ALA A 22 5.87 0.38 -8.16
C ALA A 22 5.92 -0.65 -9.31
N TYR A 23 7.13 -0.99 -9.79
CA TYR A 23 7.30 -2.04 -10.80
C TYR A 23 6.83 -3.41 -10.26
N LEU A 24 7.21 -3.78 -9.05
CA LEU A 24 6.79 -5.05 -8.43
C LEU A 24 5.29 -5.10 -8.11
N LEU A 25 4.66 -3.96 -7.83
CA LEU A 25 3.21 -3.89 -7.63
C LEU A 25 2.41 -4.20 -8.90
N LEU A 26 3.02 -4.09 -10.09
CA LEU A 26 2.41 -4.42 -11.38
C LEU A 26 2.55 -5.92 -11.73
N GLU A 27 3.23 -6.71 -10.91
CA GLU A 27 3.38 -8.14 -11.15
C GLU A 27 2.19 -8.95 -10.64
N ARG A 28 1.96 -10.13 -11.24
CA ARG A 28 0.80 -11.00 -10.92
C ARG A 28 0.98 -11.82 -9.64
N ALA A 29 2.22 -12.08 -9.21
CA ALA A 29 2.45 -12.90 -8.02
C ALA A 29 2.31 -12.06 -6.74
N LEU A 30 1.50 -12.50 -5.78
CA LEU A 30 1.25 -11.73 -4.54
C LEU A 30 2.52 -11.53 -3.71
N THR A 31 3.45 -12.49 -3.70
CA THR A 31 4.75 -12.33 -3.04
C THR A 31 5.56 -11.17 -3.66
N ARG A 32 5.48 -10.99 -4.98
CA ARG A 32 6.14 -9.87 -5.67
C ARG A 32 5.46 -8.54 -5.34
N VAL A 33 4.12 -8.51 -5.31
CA VAL A 33 3.34 -7.36 -4.85
C VAL A 33 3.70 -6.97 -3.40
N LEU A 34 3.82 -7.96 -2.51
CA LEU A 34 4.22 -7.76 -1.10
C LEU A 34 5.61 -7.14 -1.02
N LEU A 35 6.58 -7.68 -1.76
CA LEU A 35 7.94 -7.13 -1.81
C LEU A 35 7.94 -5.70 -2.38
N GLY A 36 7.08 -5.43 -3.37
CA GLY A 36 6.84 -4.12 -3.94
C GLY A 36 6.34 -3.11 -2.91
N LEU A 37 5.36 -3.50 -2.10
CA LEU A 37 4.81 -2.67 -1.03
C LEU A 37 5.86 -2.34 0.04
N VAL A 38 6.70 -3.32 0.41
CA VAL A 38 7.80 -3.12 1.35
C VAL A 38 8.84 -2.15 0.78
N LEU A 39 9.28 -2.35 -0.47
CA LEU A 39 10.28 -1.47 -1.10
C LEU A 39 9.75 -0.05 -1.28
N ALA A 40 8.51 0.11 -1.76
CA ALA A 40 7.89 1.42 -1.92
C ALA A 40 7.76 2.14 -0.57
N SER A 41 7.30 1.44 0.48
CA SER A 41 7.17 2.04 1.82
C SER A 41 8.51 2.51 2.37
N ASN A 42 9.57 1.71 2.26
CA ASN A 42 10.91 2.10 2.70
C ASN A 42 11.47 3.29 1.88
N GLY A 43 11.18 3.33 0.58
CA GLY A 43 11.53 4.46 -0.29
C GLY A 43 10.85 5.76 0.15
N VAL A 44 9.53 5.71 0.41
CA VAL A 44 8.75 6.86 0.91
C VAL A 44 9.26 7.33 2.28
N THR A 45 9.50 6.40 3.22
CA THR A 45 10.09 6.73 4.53
C THR A 45 11.44 7.43 4.38
N THR A 46 12.30 6.95 3.48
CA THR A 46 13.61 7.57 3.21
C THR A 46 13.45 8.98 2.66
N LEU A 47 12.53 9.20 1.71
CA LEU A 47 12.28 10.52 1.13
C LEU A 47 11.72 11.51 2.17
N TYR A 48 10.85 11.05 3.08
CA TYR A 48 10.37 11.87 4.18
C TYR A 48 11.50 12.28 5.14
N LEU A 49 12.44 11.39 5.43
CA LEU A 49 13.60 11.71 6.26
C LEU A 49 14.50 12.76 5.60
N VAL A 50 14.70 12.68 4.29
CA VAL A 50 15.44 13.71 3.53
C VAL A 50 14.69 15.05 3.52
N ALA A 51 13.37 15.02 3.40
CA ALA A 51 12.52 16.21 3.46
C ALA A 51 12.53 16.87 4.85
N SER A 52 12.84 16.12 5.92
CA SER A 52 12.96 16.64 7.29
C SER A 52 14.14 17.58 7.52
N GLY A 53 14.99 17.78 6.51
CA GLY A 53 16.11 18.71 6.55
C GLY A 53 17.40 18.09 7.09
N PRO A 54 18.40 18.94 7.42
CA PRO A 54 19.73 18.47 7.79
C PRO A 54 19.71 17.64 9.07
N ALA A 55 20.62 16.66 9.13
CA ALA A 55 20.81 15.82 10.30
C ALA A 55 21.16 16.69 11.52
N LYS A 56 20.21 16.79 12.41
CA LYS A 56 20.28 17.41 13.72
C LYS A 56 20.04 16.32 14.76
N GLY A 57 20.23 16.61 16.05
CA GLY A 57 19.95 15.57 17.05
C GLY A 57 18.45 15.35 17.26
N ALA A 58 18.10 14.35 18.07
CA ALA A 58 16.72 13.99 18.38
C ALA A 58 15.92 15.10 19.08
N PRO A 59 14.63 15.32 18.71
CA PRO A 59 13.78 16.39 19.23
C PRO A 59 13.19 16.03 20.61
N PHE A 60 14.07 15.87 21.62
CA PHE A 60 13.66 15.68 23.01
C PHE A 60 13.66 17.01 23.75
N VAL A 61 12.53 17.35 24.39
CA VAL A 61 12.38 18.56 25.19
C VAL A 61 13.42 18.57 26.31
N GLY A 62 14.15 19.68 26.46
CA GLY A 62 15.16 19.86 27.51
C GLY A 62 16.52 19.24 27.22
N ALA A 63 16.70 18.51 26.12
CA ALA A 63 18.00 17.92 25.78
C ALA A 63 18.97 18.94 25.17
N ARG A 64 18.49 19.83 24.29
CA ARG A 64 19.30 20.74 23.44
C ARG A 64 18.51 22.01 23.07
N PRO A 65 19.13 23.08 22.52
CA PRO A 65 18.40 24.23 21.98
C PRO A 65 17.51 23.82 20.78
N PRO A 66 16.32 24.44 20.58
CA PRO A 66 15.40 24.10 19.48
C PRO A 66 16.04 24.17 18.09
N GLU A 67 16.96 25.11 17.89
CA GLU A 67 17.69 25.31 16.63
C GLU A 67 18.64 24.15 16.26
N GLU A 68 19.06 23.37 17.25
CA GLU A 68 19.86 22.17 17.06
C GLU A 68 19.01 20.90 16.94
N MET A 69 17.69 20.96 17.06
CA MET A 69 16.79 19.80 16.95
C MET A 69 16.35 19.54 15.51
N SER A 70 16.23 18.25 15.16
CA SER A 70 15.55 17.83 13.94
C SER A 70 14.05 18.16 14.01
N ASP A 71 13.41 18.36 12.87
CA ASP A 71 11.97 18.64 12.82
C ASP A 71 11.16 17.43 13.34
N PRO A 72 10.38 17.58 14.43
CA PRO A 72 9.58 16.48 14.97
C PRO A 72 8.37 16.11 14.09
N LEU A 73 7.89 17.02 13.23
CA LEU A 73 6.66 16.81 12.47
C LEU A 73 6.83 15.71 11.39
N PRO A 74 7.85 15.76 10.50
CA PRO A 74 8.10 14.67 9.56
C PRO A 74 8.42 13.34 10.26
N GLN A 75 9.08 13.36 11.42
CA GLN A 75 9.42 12.15 12.18
C GLN A 75 8.18 11.43 12.71
N ALA A 76 7.22 12.19 13.26
CA ALA A 76 5.95 11.63 13.72
C ALA A 76 5.16 11.03 12.53
N MET A 77 5.13 11.73 11.39
CA MET A 77 4.46 11.26 10.17
C MET A 77 5.08 9.95 9.64
N VAL A 78 6.41 9.83 9.68
CA VAL A 78 7.11 8.60 9.29
C VAL A 78 6.74 7.43 10.21
N LEU A 79 6.65 7.65 11.52
CA LEU A 79 6.26 6.59 12.45
C LEU A 79 4.84 6.07 12.13
N THR A 80 3.90 6.96 11.84
CA THR A 80 2.55 6.58 11.40
C THR A 80 2.58 5.81 10.08
N ALA A 81 3.37 6.27 9.11
CA ALA A 81 3.52 5.59 7.82
C ALA A 81 4.07 4.16 7.98
N ILE A 82 5.05 3.95 8.87
CA ILE A 82 5.62 2.63 9.15
C ILE A 82 4.56 1.67 9.70
N VAL A 83 3.73 2.12 10.65
CA VAL A 83 2.69 1.28 11.23
C VAL A 83 1.63 0.89 10.19
N ILE A 84 1.21 1.85 9.36
CA ILE A 84 0.26 1.58 8.25
C ILE A 84 0.87 0.58 7.26
N ALA A 85 2.12 0.78 6.86
CA ALA A 85 2.82 -0.12 5.94
C ALA A 85 2.92 -1.54 6.50
N LEU A 86 3.27 -1.69 7.78
CA LEU A 86 3.32 -3.00 8.42
C LEU A 86 1.94 -3.68 8.49
N ALA A 87 0.88 -2.91 8.79
CA ALA A 87 -0.48 -3.42 8.79
C ALA A 87 -0.91 -3.87 7.38
N SER A 88 -0.63 -3.07 6.35
CA SER A 88 -0.91 -3.42 4.95
C SER A 88 -0.13 -4.65 4.48
N VAL A 89 1.15 -4.77 4.85
CA VAL A 89 1.96 -5.96 4.55
C VAL A 89 1.39 -7.20 5.25
N ALA A 90 1.03 -7.10 6.53
CA ALA A 90 0.44 -8.22 7.26
C ALA A 90 -0.91 -8.65 6.66
N PHE A 91 -1.73 -7.67 6.24
CA PHE A 91 -2.99 -7.93 5.56
C PHE A 91 -2.80 -8.66 4.23
N VAL A 92 -1.95 -8.13 3.34
CA VAL A 92 -1.64 -8.75 2.04
C VAL A 92 -1.01 -10.13 2.23
N LEU A 93 -0.11 -10.29 3.22
CA LEU A 93 0.48 -11.57 3.55
C LEU A 93 -0.56 -12.61 4.00
N SER A 94 -1.55 -12.19 4.79
CA SER A 94 -2.67 -13.04 5.19
C SER A 94 -3.51 -13.49 3.98
N LEU A 95 -3.77 -12.59 3.03
CA LEU A 95 -4.45 -12.92 1.78
C LEU A 95 -3.63 -13.87 0.91
N ALA A 96 -2.34 -13.62 0.73
CA ALA A 96 -1.43 -14.49 -0.02
C ALA A 96 -1.38 -15.89 0.61
N TYR A 97 -1.26 -15.97 1.93
CA TYR A 97 -1.31 -17.23 2.65
C TYR A 97 -2.65 -17.96 2.43
N ARG A 98 -3.78 -17.25 2.50
CA ARG A 98 -5.11 -17.82 2.28
C ARG A 98 -5.29 -18.32 0.85
N GLN A 99 -4.86 -17.55 -0.15
CA GLN A 99 -4.96 -17.96 -1.55
C GLN A 99 -4.03 -19.14 -1.83
N TRP A 100 -2.81 -19.17 -1.29
CA TRP A 100 -1.94 -20.34 -1.41
C TRP A 100 -2.56 -21.60 -0.80
N ARG A 101 -3.25 -21.47 0.33
CA ARG A 101 -3.99 -22.58 0.96
C ARG A 101 -5.15 -23.12 0.13
N ILE A 102 -5.79 -22.28 -0.70
CA ILE A 102 -6.95 -22.64 -1.51
C ILE A 102 -6.51 -23.18 -2.88
N THR A 103 -5.63 -22.44 -3.56
CA THR A 103 -5.28 -22.67 -4.97
C THR A 103 -3.95 -23.40 -5.14
N GLY A 104 -3.06 -23.37 -4.14
CA GLY A 104 -1.70 -23.92 -4.22
C GLY A 104 -0.72 -23.09 -5.08
N SER A 105 -1.18 -22.02 -5.70
CA SER A 105 -0.41 -21.02 -6.44
C SER A 105 -0.41 -19.69 -5.70
N ASP A 106 0.57 -18.83 -5.99
CA ASP A 106 0.63 -17.43 -5.51
C ASP A 106 0.36 -16.38 -6.60
N ASP A 107 -0.07 -16.84 -7.76
CA ASP A 107 -0.36 -16.00 -8.91
C ASP A 107 -1.84 -15.61 -8.91
N VAL A 108 -2.13 -14.32 -9.13
CA VAL A 108 -3.50 -13.82 -9.21
C VAL A 108 -4.11 -14.26 -10.56
N PRO A 109 -5.12 -15.15 -10.55
CA PRO A 109 -5.74 -15.65 -11.78
C PRO A 109 -6.66 -14.59 -12.41
N ASP A 110 -6.83 -14.67 -13.72
CA ASP A 110 -7.87 -13.90 -14.41
C ASP A 110 -9.24 -14.50 -14.03
N ASP A 111 -10.22 -13.65 -13.73
CA ASP A 111 -11.56 -14.09 -13.38
C ASP A 111 -12.31 -14.61 -14.62
N ALA A 112 -12.86 -15.82 -14.52
CA ALA A 112 -13.64 -16.43 -15.60
C ALA A 112 -14.94 -15.64 -15.88
N GLU A 113 -15.49 -15.00 -14.86
CA GLU A 113 -16.67 -14.14 -15.00
C GLU A 113 -16.34 -12.87 -15.78
N ASP A 114 -15.16 -12.28 -15.57
CA ASP A 114 -14.69 -11.11 -16.34
C ASP A 114 -14.54 -11.45 -17.83
N GLU A 115 -14.04 -12.65 -18.15
CA GLU A 115 -13.94 -13.10 -19.55
C GLU A 115 -15.33 -13.28 -20.19
N LEU A 116 -16.30 -13.81 -19.43
CA LEU A 116 -17.68 -13.96 -19.88
C LEU A 116 -18.34 -12.60 -20.13
N ILE A 117 -18.21 -11.65 -19.21
CA ILE A 117 -18.74 -10.29 -19.36
C ILE A 117 -18.16 -9.63 -20.60
N LYS A 118 -16.85 -9.75 -20.83
CA LYS A 118 -16.19 -9.20 -22.02
C LYS A 118 -16.76 -9.78 -23.32
N ARG A 119 -16.95 -11.11 -23.36
CA ARG A 119 -17.57 -11.79 -24.53
C ARG A 119 -19.03 -11.41 -24.74
N LEU A 120 -19.79 -11.19 -23.68
CA LEU A 120 -21.19 -10.75 -23.76
C LEU A 120 -21.29 -9.31 -24.26
N ALA A 121 -20.41 -8.42 -23.79
CA ALA A 121 -20.31 -7.04 -24.25
C ALA A 121 -19.95 -6.95 -25.74
N GLU A 122 -19.02 -7.79 -26.22
CA GLU A 122 -18.70 -7.90 -27.66
C GLU A 122 -19.90 -8.35 -28.51
N ARG A 123 -20.84 -9.09 -27.91
CA ARG A 123 -22.06 -9.58 -28.57
C ARG A 123 -23.26 -8.66 -28.38
N ASP A 124 -23.10 -7.54 -27.68
CA ASP A 124 -24.17 -6.62 -27.25
C ASP A 124 -25.33 -7.36 -26.56
N GLN A 125 -24.98 -8.36 -25.75
CA GLN A 125 -25.93 -9.19 -25.00
C GLN A 125 -25.85 -8.84 -23.53
N THR A 126 -27.00 -8.51 -22.92
CA THR A 126 -27.10 -8.30 -21.47
C THR A 126 -26.98 -9.64 -20.74
N SER A 127 -26.23 -9.66 -19.64
CA SER A 127 -26.11 -10.84 -18.77
C SER A 127 -27.47 -11.27 -18.25
N SER A 128 -27.77 -12.57 -18.27
CA SER A 128 -29.02 -13.12 -17.72
C SER A 128 -29.12 -13.00 -16.21
N THR A 129 -28.00 -12.76 -15.52
CA THR A 129 -27.96 -12.50 -14.06
C THR A 129 -28.23 -11.02 -13.75
N TYR A 130 -28.11 -10.13 -14.74
CA TYR A 130 -28.49 -8.73 -14.60
C TYR A 130 -30.00 -8.59 -14.85
N ASP A 131 -30.76 -8.57 -13.76
CA ASP A 131 -32.18 -8.22 -13.79
C ASP A 131 -32.32 -6.71 -13.47
N PRO A 132 -32.74 -5.86 -14.43
CA PRO A 132 -32.92 -4.43 -14.19
C PRO A 132 -33.98 -4.13 -13.12
N ASP A 133 -34.85 -5.09 -12.80
CA ASP A 133 -35.94 -4.94 -11.82
C ASP A 133 -35.56 -5.45 -10.42
N THR A 134 -34.42 -6.12 -10.25
CA THR A 134 -33.92 -6.57 -8.94
C THR A 134 -32.95 -5.54 -8.36
N GLN A 135 -33.43 -4.70 -7.43
CA GLN A 135 -32.55 -3.88 -6.59
C GLN A 135 -31.66 -4.80 -5.76
N SER A 136 -30.34 -4.69 -5.94
CA SER A 136 -29.34 -5.31 -5.06
C SER A 136 -29.51 -4.78 -3.64
N THR A 137 -30.31 -5.44 -2.82
CA THR A 137 -30.38 -5.19 -1.38
C THR A 137 -29.11 -5.76 -0.75
N THR A 138 -28.06 -4.95 -0.61
CA THR A 138 -26.94 -5.21 0.32
C THR A 138 -27.35 -4.91 1.76
N GLU A 139 -28.60 -5.21 2.12
CA GLU A 139 -29.06 -5.11 3.50
C GLU A 139 -28.64 -6.40 4.19
N ALA A 140 -27.64 -6.28 5.07
CA ALA A 140 -27.29 -7.33 6.00
C ALA A 140 -28.53 -7.66 6.83
N ASP A 141 -28.87 -8.95 6.90
CA ASP A 141 -29.95 -9.49 7.72
C ASP A 141 -29.74 -9.11 9.21
N GLU A 142 -30.28 -7.97 9.63
CA GLU A 142 -30.56 -7.62 11.02
C GLU A 142 -32.07 -7.61 11.21
N GLU A 143 -32.69 -8.76 11.51
CA GLU A 143 -33.88 -8.87 12.38
C GLU A 143 -34.40 -10.32 12.42
N ASP A 144 -33.91 -11.12 13.38
CA ASP A 144 -34.76 -12.10 14.08
C ASP A 144 -34.20 -12.37 15.49
N ALA A 145 -34.35 -11.38 16.38
CA ALA A 145 -34.04 -11.55 17.79
C ALA A 145 -34.97 -10.73 18.70
N THR A 146 -36.28 -10.74 18.45
CA THR A 146 -37.26 -10.42 19.49
C THR A 146 -38.57 -11.16 19.25
N ALA A 147 -38.73 -12.29 19.93
CA ALA A 147 -40.02 -12.90 20.27
C ALA A 147 -40.06 -13.12 21.78
#